data_AF-A0A166E023-F1
#
_entry.id   AF-A0A166E023-F1
#
_cell.length_a   1.000
_cell.length_b   1.000
_cell.length_c   1.000
_cell.angle_alpha   90.00
_cell.angle_beta   90.00
_cell.angle_gamma   90.00
#
_symmetry.space_group_name_H-M   'P 1'
#
loop_
_entity.id
_entity.type
_entity.pdbx_description
1 polymer ?
#
loop_
_entity_poly.entity_id
_entity_poly.type
_entity_poly.pdbx_seq_one_letter_code
_entity_poly.pdbx_strand_id
1 'polypeptide(L)'
;MIFASALIALQTIGFALASPLQPRAVAYYPPASGGGSMLDNAGDGFGEPLNVIISGLSDPTVLTDAGFLNFARATGLSTECLGLHLGAPQSANLGDGHGPVNQTTELRQDFGDVLLGTCLESLVGGNHLRVFRQNGPTANSGALFLAVSSEQDVEQSHNIIPNGYDIGRDDFVTSATAAGLSYNNVKYSVKSETVSGLLQPGSSGINHGISIDGNVILLTVHTA
;
A
#
# COMPACT_ATOMS: atom_id res chain seq x y z
N MET A 1 81.18 26.74 3.56
CA MET A 1 80.29 25.56 3.48
C MET A 1 78.90 26.02 3.89
N ILE A 2 77.97 26.15 2.94
CA ILE A 2 76.61 26.64 3.17
C ILE A 2 75.70 25.41 3.06
N PHE A 3 75.05 25.01 4.15
CA PHE A 3 74.03 23.97 4.14
C PHE A 3 72.67 24.64 3.93
N ALA A 4 72.10 24.50 2.73
CA ALA A 4 70.72 24.85 2.44
C ALA A 4 69.81 23.71 2.92
N SER A 5 68.98 23.96 3.93
CA SER A 5 67.93 23.04 4.36
C SER A 5 66.72 23.19 3.46
N ALA A 6 66.41 22.16 2.68
CA ALA A 6 65.18 22.10 1.88
C ALA A 6 64.02 21.59 2.74
N LEU A 7 63.02 22.43 2.98
CA LEU A 7 61.76 22.04 3.61
C LEU A 7 60.87 21.38 2.55
N ILE A 8 60.60 20.08 2.68
CA ILE A 8 59.65 19.37 1.83
C ILE A 8 58.25 19.50 2.46
N ALA A 9 57.40 20.33 1.88
CA ALA A 9 56.00 20.44 2.26
C ALA A 9 55.21 19.26 1.66
N LEU A 10 54.79 18.33 2.50
CA LEU A 10 53.94 17.19 2.12
C LEU A 10 52.50 17.69 1.95
N GLN A 11 52.04 17.85 0.70
CA GLN A 11 50.63 18.17 0.44
C GLN A 11 49.78 16.90 0.55
N THR A 12 48.91 16.85 1.55
CA THR A 12 47.88 15.81 1.66
C THR A 12 46.80 16.08 0.63
N ILE A 13 46.76 15.27 -0.43
CA ILE A 13 45.65 15.25 -1.39
C ILE A 13 44.47 14.56 -0.68
N GLY A 14 43.50 15.34 -0.23
CA GLY A 14 42.25 14.80 0.31
C GLY A 14 41.42 14.19 -0.82
N PHE A 15 41.26 12.86 -0.81
CA PHE A 15 40.28 12.20 -1.65
C PHE A 15 38.89 12.48 -1.09
N ALA A 16 38.11 13.32 -1.78
CA ALA A 16 36.69 13.46 -1.50
C ALA A 16 36.01 12.14 -1.90
N LEU A 17 35.51 11.40 -0.91
CA LEU A 17 34.63 10.26 -1.16
C LEU A 17 33.34 10.80 -1.79
N ALA A 18 33.09 10.43 -3.04
CA ALA A 18 31.82 10.73 -3.68
C ALA A 18 30.70 10.05 -2.88
N SER A 19 29.75 10.84 -2.36
CA SER A 19 28.53 10.29 -1.77
C SER A 19 27.86 9.39 -2.80
N PRO A 20 27.39 8.18 -2.42
CA PRO A 20 26.62 7.36 -3.34
C PRO A 20 25.41 8.16 -3.83
N LEU A 21 25.18 8.14 -5.14
CA LEU A 21 23.97 8.74 -5.73
C LEU A 21 22.77 8.04 -5.09
N GLN A 22 22.05 8.76 -4.24
CA GLN A 22 20.81 8.26 -3.66
C GLN A 22 19.79 8.13 -4.80
N PRO A 23 19.19 6.94 -5.01
CA PRO A 23 18.14 6.79 -6.00
C PRO A 23 17.03 7.81 -5.73
N ARG A 24 16.55 8.49 -6.77
CA ARG A 24 15.42 9.40 -6.64
C ARG A 24 14.19 8.56 -6.26
N ALA A 25 13.47 8.96 -5.21
CA ALA A 25 12.20 8.34 -4.86
C ALA A 25 11.24 8.39 -6.06
N VAL A 26 10.47 7.32 -6.26
CA VAL A 26 9.48 7.18 -7.32
C VAL A 26 8.13 6.81 -6.71
N ALA A 27 7.03 7.09 -7.43
CA ALA A 27 5.69 6.81 -6.91
C ALA A 27 5.42 5.30 -6.78
N TYR A 28 5.75 4.53 -7.81
CA TYR A 28 5.72 3.08 -7.84
C TYR A 28 6.38 2.59 -9.14
N TYR A 29 6.68 1.30 -9.23
CA TYR A 29 7.00 0.61 -10.48
C TYR A 29 5.81 -0.27 -10.89
N PRO A 30 5.34 -0.23 -12.15
CA PRO A 30 4.21 -1.07 -12.57
C PRO A 30 4.59 -2.57 -12.48
N PRO A 31 3.83 -3.41 -11.73
CA PRO A 31 4.18 -4.81 -11.51
C PRO A 31 4.45 -5.62 -12.78
N ALA A 32 3.66 -5.38 -13.84
CA ALA A 32 3.83 -6.05 -15.13
C ALA A 32 5.22 -5.87 -15.76
N SER A 33 5.93 -4.78 -15.42
CA SER A 33 7.28 -4.51 -15.95
C SER A 33 8.33 -5.50 -15.45
N GLY A 34 8.08 -6.12 -14.29
CA GLY A 34 8.97 -7.11 -13.68
C GLY A 34 8.37 -8.51 -13.57
N GLY A 35 7.34 -8.81 -14.37
CA GLY A 35 6.66 -10.12 -14.36
C GLY A 35 5.68 -10.34 -13.22
N GLY A 36 5.28 -9.27 -12.52
CA GLY A 36 4.19 -9.26 -11.55
C GLY A 36 2.84 -8.87 -12.15
N SER A 37 1.84 -8.68 -11.30
CA SER A 37 0.48 -8.30 -11.68
C SER A 37 -0.13 -7.28 -10.72
N MET A 38 -1.18 -6.60 -11.18
CA MET A 38 -2.07 -5.77 -10.34
C MET A 38 -3.20 -6.60 -9.69
N LEU A 39 -3.01 -7.91 -9.62
CA LEU A 39 -3.88 -8.87 -8.96
C LEU A 39 -3.04 -9.62 -7.94
N ASP A 40 -3.60 -9.85 -6.75
CA ASP A 40 -3.08 -10.89 -5.86
C ASP A 40 -3.60 -12.27 -6.28
N ASN A 41 -3.38 -13.27 -5.43
CA ASN A 41 -3.81 -14.65 -5.62
C ASN A 41 -4.74 -15.02 -4.47
N ALA A 42 -6.04 -15.14 -4.78
CA ALA A 42 -7.10 -15.52 -3.86
C ALA A 42 -7.15 -17.04 -3.57
N GLY A 43 -6.27 -17.83 -4.20
CA GLY A 43 -6.13 -19.27 -3.94
C GLY A 43 -7.04 -20.17 -4.79
N ASP A 44 -7.89 -19.60 -5.63
CA ASP A 44 -8.88 -20.30 -6.47
C ASP A 44 -8.63 -20.15 -7.98
N GLY A 45 -7.51 -19.52 -8.35
CA GLY A 45 -7.14 -19.22 -9.74
C GLY A 45 -7.56 -17.82 -10.20
N PHE A 46 -8.19 -17.03 -9.33
CA PHE A 46 -8.50 -15.62 -9.53
C PHE A 46 -7.74 -14.73 -8.53
N GLY A 47 -7.85 -13.42 -8.71
CA GLY A 47 -7.20 -12.44 -7.83
C GLY A 47 -8.09 -11.27 -7.48
N GLU A 48 -7.83 -10.68 -6.32
CA GLU A 48 -8.37 -9.40 -5.91
C GLU A 48 -7.55 -8.27 -6.56
N PRO A 49 -8.20 -7.21 -7.05
CA PRO A 49 -7.53 -6.11 -7.71
C PRO A 49 -6.77 -5.24 -6.70
N LEU A 50 -5.48 -5.02 -6.97
CA LEU A 50 -4.64 -4.03 -6.28
C LEU A 50 -5.03 -2.61 -6.74
N ASN A 51 -6.22 -2.17 -6.38
CA ASN A 51 -6.92 -1.01 -6.95
C ASN A 51 -6.60 0.34 -6.26
N VAL A 52 -5.75 0.33 -5.22
CA VAL A 52 -5.17 1.55 -4.62
C VAL A 52 -3.67 1.39 -4.42
N ILE A 53 -2.91 2.47 -4.65
CA ILE A 53 -1.47 2.54 -4.39
C ILE A 53 -1.18 3.70 -3.44
N ILE A 54 -0.54 3.44 -2.29
CA ILE A 54 0.12 4.49 -1.51
C ILE A 54 1.50 4.73 -2.13
N SER A 55 1.67 5.90 -2.71
CA SER A 55 2.86 6.33 -3.44
C SER A 55 4.12 6.25 -2.57
N GLY A 56 5.22 5.76 -3.15
CA GLY A 56 6.56 5.85 -2.58
C GLY A 56 7.09 7.29 -2.42
N LEU A 57 6.36 8.28 -2.94
CA LEU A 57 6.60 9.71 -2.68
C LEU A 57 5.88 10.25 -1.44
N SER A 58 5.10 9.41 -0.75
CA SER A 58 4.51 9.74 0.55
C SER A 58 5.59 9.87 1.62
N ASP A 59 5.26 10.48 2.75
CA ASP A 59 6.20 10.58 3.87
C ASP A 59 6.68 9.19 4.30
N PRO A 60 7.99 8.98 4.52
CA PRO A 60 8.53 7.67 4.88
C PRO A 60 7.91 7.05 6.14
N THR A 61 7.44 7.89 7.07
CA THR A 61 6.74 7.46 8.29
C THR A 61 5.45 6.73 7.96
N VAL A 62 4.70 7.15 6.93
CA VAL A 62 3.45 6.53 6.46
C VAL A 62 3.70 5.17 5.82
N LEU A 63 4.84 4.98 5.15
CA LEU A 63 5.15 3.75 4.41
C LEU A 63 5.58 2.57 5.31
N THR A 64 5.73 2.80 6.62
CA THR A 64 5.98 1.74 7.62
C THR A 64 4.69 1.01 7.99
N ASP A 65 4.78 -0.21 8.52
CA ASP A 65 3.58 -0.97 8.95
C ASP A 65 2.75 -0.20 9.99
N ALA A 66 3.43 0.36 11.01
CA ALA A 66 2.79 1.13 12.07
C ALA A 66 2.22 2.46 11.55
N GLY A 67 2.93 3.15 10.66
CA GLY A 67 2.48 4.41 10.10
C GLY A 67 1.29 4.25 9.15
N PHE A 68 1.30 3.21 8.32
CA PHE A 68 0.18 2.89 7.45
C PHE A 68 -1.04 2.48 8.28
N LEU A 69 -0.87 1.67 9.33
CA LEU A 69 -1.98 1.34 10.24
C LEU A 69 -2.56 2.61 10.91
N ASN A 70 -1.72 3.56 11.33
CA ASN A 70 -2.20 4.81 11.91
C ASN A 70 -2.97 5.67 10.89
N PHE A 71 -2.53 5.68 9.63
CA PHE A 71 -3.23 6.34 8.53
C PHE A 71 -4.57 5.65 8.22
N ALA A 72 -4.60 4.33 8.11
CA ALA A 72 -5.82 3.55 7.86
C ALA A 72 -6.86 3.74 8.98
N ARG A 73 -6.41 3.90 10.24
CA ARG A 73 -7.31 4.27 11.36
C ARG A 73 -7.92 5.65 11.23
N ALA A 74 -7.22 6.59 10.61
CA ALA A 74 -7.81 7.89 10.28
C ALA A 74 -8.94 7.75 9.24
N THR A 75 -8.86 6.75 8.35
CA THR A 75 -9.89 6.48 7.32
C THR A 75 -11.02 5.56 7.81
N GLY A 76 -11.03 5.20 9.09
CA GLY A 76 -12.03 4.30 9.66
C GLY A 76 -11.78 2.81 9.40
N LEU A 77 -10.53 2.40 9.13
CA LEU A 77 -10.13 0.98 9.11
C LEU A 77 -9.21 0.65 10.28
N SER A 78 -9.26 -0.58 10.78
CA SER A 78 -8.34 -1.05 11.82
C SER A 78 -8.05 -2.54 11.66
N THR A 79 -7.20 -3.07 12.54
CA THR A 79 -6.90 -4.50 12.59
C THR A 79 -8.15 -5.32 12.92
N GLU A 80 -8.26 -6.51 12.34
CA GLU A 80 -9.38 -7.42 12.56
C GLU A 80 -9.65 -7.68 14.05
N CYS A 81 -10.92 -7.97 14.35
CA CYS A 81 -11.37 -8.29 15.70
C CYS A 81 -10.82 -9.65 16.17
N LEU A 82 -10.10 -9.65 17.29
CA LEU A 82 -9.66 -10.86 18.01
C LEU A 82 -8.92 -11.91 17.16
N GLY A 83 -8.37 -11.53 16.00
CA GLY A 83 -7.71 -12.45 15.08
C GLY A 83 -8.64 -13.49 14.44
N LEU A 84 -9.95 -13.20 14.39
CA LEU A 84 -10.91 -14.01 13.65
C LEU A 84 -10.72 -13.78 12.15
N HIS A 85 -9.75 -14.49 11.58
CA HIS A 85 -9.48 -14.49 10.15
C HIS A 85 -10.20 -15.68 9.48
N LEU A 86 -11.14 -15.39 8.58
CA LEU A 86 -11.70 -16.37 7.66
C LEU A 86 -10.94 -16.27 6.34
N GLY A 87 -10.05 -17.23 6.08
CA GLY A 87 -9.25 -17.27 4.85
C GLY A 87 -7.85 -17.80 5.08
N ALA A 88 -7.12 -18.04 3.99
CA ALA A 88 -5.68 -18.16 4.02
C ALA A 88 -5.07 -16.81 3.58
N PRO A 89 -3.88 -16.44 4.07
CA PRO A 89 -3.20 -15.25 3.57
C PRO A 89 -3.05 -15.31 2.05
N GLN A 90 -3.44 -14.23 1.38
CA GLN A 90 -3.26 -14.09 -0.06
C GLN A 90 -1.84 -13.62 -0.37
N SER A 91 -1.39 -13.88 -1.60
CA SER A 91 -0.04 -13.51 -2.06
C SER A 91 -0.09 -12.69 -3.33
N ALA A 92 0.82 -11.73 -3.49
CA ALA A 92 0.95 -10.93 -4.69
C ALA A 92 2.40 -10.92 -5.18
N ASN A 93 2.60 -10.90 -6.51
CA ASN A 93 3.89 -10.64 -7.12
C ASN A 93 3.88 -9.21 -7.68
N LEU A 94 4.60 -8.30 -7.04
CA LEU A 94 4.67 -6.89 -7.45
C LEU A 94 5.73 -6.59 -8.51
N GLY A 95 6.33 -7.64 -9.11
CA GLY A 95 7.35 -7.49 -10.15
C GLY A 95 8.65 -6.83 -9.65
N ASP A 96 8.92 -6.92 -8.35
CA ASP A 96 10.03 -6.25 -7.69
C ASP A 96 11.24 -7.14 -7.42
N GLY A 97 11.18 -8.39 -7.89
CA GLY A 97 12.25 -9.38 -7.78
C GLY A 97 12.10 -10.33 -6.59
N HIS A 98 11.06 -10.17 -5.76
CA HIS A 98 10.73 -11.16 -4.72
C HIS A 98 9.89 -12.35 -5.22
N GLY A 99 9.23 -12.20 -6.38
CA GLY A 99 8.18 -13.13 -6.78
C GLY A 99 6.93 -12.97 -5.90
N PRO A 100 6.07 -13.99 -5.77
CA PRO A 100 4.90 -13.94 -4.90
C PRO A 100 5.30 -13.83 -3.42
N VAL A 101 4.76 -12.81 -2.74
CA VAL A 101 4.91 -12.61 -1.30
C VAL A 101 3.54 -12.54 -0.64
N ASN A 102 3.42 -13.03 0.59
CA ASN A 102 2.19 -12.93 1.35
C ASN A 102 1.87 -11.48 1.71
N GLN A 103 0.58 -11.20 1.93
CA GLN A 103 0.13 -9.92 2.46
C GLN A 103 0.89 -9.51 3.73
N THR A 104 1.18 -8.22 3.85
CA THR A 104 1.81 -7.63 5.04
C THR A 104 0.83 -7.55 6.20
N THR A 105 -0.40 -7.11 5.90
CA THR A 105 -1.48 -6.98 6.87
C THR A 105 -2.83 -6.99 6.14
N GLU A 106 -3.88 -7.27 6.90
CA GLU A 106 -5.28 -7.18 6.50
C GLU A 106 -6.00 -6.26 7.50
N LEU A 107 -6.79 -5.33 6.97
CA LEU A 107 -7.53 -4.33 7.74
C LEU A 107 -9.00 -4.38 7.35
N ARG A 108 -9.88 -4.13 8.33
CA ARG A 108 -11.34 -4.12 8.17
C ARG A 108 -11.91 -2.80 8.66
N GLN A 109 -13.09 -2.47 8.18
CA GLN A 109 -13.84 -1.29 8.61
C GLN A 109 -14.00 -1.32 10.14
N ASP A 110 -13.66 -0.20 10.77
CA ASP A 110 -13.83 0.05 12.19
C ASP A 110 -15.01 1.00 12.37
N PHE A 111 -16.07 0.53 13.02
CA PHE A 111 -17.27 1.30 13.32
C PHE A 111 -17.13 2.17 14.58
N GLY A 112 -15.93 2.26 15.18
CA GLY A 112 -15.63 3.18 16.26
C GLY A 112 -16.11 2.73 17.64
N ASP A 113 -16.44 1.44 17.81
CA ASP A 113 -16.79 0.86 19.10
C ASP A 113 -15.53 0.38 19.85
N VAL A 114 -15.32 0.90 21.05
CA VAL A 114 -14.12 0.64 21.89
C VAL A 114 -13.95 -0.80 22.36
N LEU A 115 -14.99 -1.63 22.24
CA LEU A 115 -14.96 -3.06 22.59
C LEU A 115 -15.06 -3.96 21.35
N LEU A 116 -15.77 -3.52 20.30
CA LEU A 116 -16.18 -4.36 19.17
C LEU A 116 -16.09 -3.69 17.79
N GLY A 117 -15.35 -2.59 17.63
CA GLY A 117 -15.36 -1.74 16.43
C GLY A 117 -15.20 -2.48 15.08
N THR A 118 -14.18 -3.33 14.95
CA THR A 118 -14.01 -4.23 13.79
C THR A 118 -14.77 -5.55 13.93
N CYS A 119 -15.35 -5.86 15.09
CA CYS A 119 -16.22 -7.03 15.30
C CYS A 119 -17.66 -6.78 14.79
N LEU A 120 -18.08 -5.51 14.70
CA LEU A 120 -19.36 -5.11 14.11
C LEU A 120 -19.36 -5.24 12.58
N GLU A 121 -18.19 -5.19 11.93
CA GLU A 121 -18.06 -5.49 10.50
C GLU A 121 -18.51 -6.91 10.18
N SER A 122 -18.21 -7.87 11.08
CA SER A 122 -18.74 -9.22 10.96
C SER A 122 -20.28 -9.25 10.99
N LEU A 123 -20.98 -8.22 11.46
CA LEU A 123 -22.45 -8.20 11.48
C LEU A 123 -23.10 -7.29 10.41
N VAL A 124 -22.34 -6.40 9.76
CA VAL A 124 -22.89 -5.35 8.88
C VAL A 124 -22.26 -5.35 7.48
N GLY A 125 -21.06 -5.91 7.33
CA GLY A 125 -20.22 -5.71 6.15
C GLY A 125 -19.52 -4.34 6.17
N GLY A 126 -18.55 -4.14 5.29
CA GLY A 126 -17.75 -2.92 5.27
C GLY A 126 -16.53 -3.00 4.38
N ASN A 127 -15.70 -1.95 4.39
CA ASN A 127 -14.45 -1.96 3.66
C ASN A 127 -13.44 -2.94 4.26
N HIS A 128 -12.78 -3.64 3.38
CA HIS A 128 -11.70 -4.57 3.65
C HIS A 128 -10.50 -4.18 2.79
N LEU A 129 -9.29 -4.30 3.33
CA LEU A 129 -8.11 -4.22 2.50
C LEU A 129 -6.97 -5.14 2.90
N ARG A 130 -6.22 -5.59 1.90
CA ARG A 130 -4.93 -6.30 2.03
C ARG A 130 -3.80 -5.39 1.57
N VAL A 131 -2.63 -5.50 2.21
CA VAL A 131 -1.47 -4.65 1.92
C VAL A 131 -0.29 -5.45 1.41
N PHE A 132 0.28 -5.03 0.29
CA PHE A 132 1.54 -5.56 -0.27
C PHE A 132 2.54 -4.43 -0.45
N ARG A 133 3.81 -4.65 -0.10
CA ARG A 133 4.85 -3.60 -0.18
C ARG A 133 5.82 -3.89 -1.32
N GLN A 134 6.05 -2.89 -2.18
CA GLN A 134 7.04 -2.97 -3.25
C GLN A 134 8.43 -2.57 -2.74
N ASN A 135 9.17 -3.56 -2.21
CA ASN A 135 10.48 -3.37 -1.58
C ASN A 135 11.56 -4.32 -2.10
N GLY A 136 11.33 -4.94 -3.25
CA GLY A 136 12.23 -5.93 -3.83
C GLY A 136 13.50 -5.39 -4.48
N PRO A 137 14.47 -6.29 -4.72
CA PRO A 137 15.82 -5.92 -5.15
C PRO A 137 15.89 -5.31 -6.55
N THR A 138 14.87 -5.50 -7.41
CA THR A 138 14.87 -4.98 -8.78
C THR A 138 13.95 -3.78 -8.99
N ALA A 139 13.02 -3.52 -8.06
CA ALA A 139 12.14 -2.36 -8.11
C ALA A 139 11.66 -1.98 -6.70
N ASN A 140 12.50 -1.27 -5.94
CA ASN A 140 12.15 -0.79 -4.61
C ASN A 140 11.67 0.67 -4.67
N SER A 141 10.35 0.87 -4.64
CA SER A 141 9.75 2.20 -4.49
C SER A 141 9.34 2.50 -3.04
N GLY A 142 9.17 1.47 -2.21
CA GLY A 142 8.55 1.57 -0.90
C GLY A 142 7.02 1.75 -0.94
N ALA A 143 6.43 1.81 -2.13
CA ALA A 143 4.99 1.98 -2.30
C ALA A 143 4.20 0.80 -1.72
N LEU A 144 2.98 1.07 -1.27
CA LEU A 144 2.05 0.05 -0.78
C LEU A 144 0.96 -0.16 -1.82
N PHE A 145 0.76 -1.39 -2.25
CA PHE A 145 -0.31 -1.82 -3.15
C PHE A 145 -1.41 -2.44 -2.30
N LEU A 146 -2.63 -1.94 -2.46
CA LEU A 146 -3.77 -2.32 -1.63
C LEU A 146 -4.80 -3.04 -2.50
N ALA A 147 -5.20 -4.25 -2.09
CA ALA A 147 -6.45 -4.84 -2.57
C ALA A 147 -7.57 -4.31 -1.69
N VAL A 148 -8.40 -3.41 -2.20
CA VAL A 148 -9.51 -2.81 -1.44
C VAL A 148 -10.83 -3.34 -1.97
N SER A 149 -11.70 -3.79 -1.07
CA SER A 149 -13.02 -4.31 -1.40
C SER A 149 -14.05 -3.86 -0.35
N SER A 150 -15.32 -4.04 -0.70
CA SER A 150 -16.44 -3.95 0.23
C SER A 150 -17.08 -5.33 0.37
N GLU A 151 -17.10 -5.86 1.59
CA GLU A 151 -17.61 -7.19 1.93
C GLU A 151 -19.00 -7.11 2.54
N GLN A 152 -19.81 -8.16 2.33
CA GLN A 152 -21.05 -8.42 3.06
C GLN A 152 -20.75 -8.84 4.51
N ASP A 153 -21.78 -8.85 5.34
CA ASP A 153 -21.70 -9.37 6.71
C ASP A 153 -21.36 -10.89 6.78
N VAL A 154 -21.10 -11.38 7.99
CA VAL A 154 -20.78 -12.80 8.26
C VAL A 154 -21.95 -13.73 7.95
N GLU A 155 -23.21 -13.26 8.02
CA GLU A 155 -24.39 -14.09 7.68
C GLU A 155 -24.38 -14.46 6.19
N GLN A 156 -23.76 -13.62 5.37
CA GLN A 156 -23.51 -13.82 3.94
C GLN A 156 -22.10 -14.30 3.63
N SER A 157 -21.36 -14.76 4.65
CA SER A 157 -20.00 -15.33 4.57
C SER A 157 -18.94 -14.39 4.00
N HIS A 158 -19.03 -13.08 4.25
CA HIS A 158 -18.05 -12.09 3.78
C HIS A 158 -17.88 -12.07 2.24
N ASN A 159 -18.91 -12.43 1.47
CA ASN A 159 -18.86 -12.29 0.02
C ASN A 159 -18.69 -10.82 -0.37
N ILE A 160 -17.89 -10.55 -1.41
CA ILE A 160 -17.79 -9.21 -1.98
C ILE A 160 -19.16 -8.81 -2.56
N ILE A 161 -19.64 -7.62 -2.20
CA ILE A 161 -20.91 -7.10 -2.75
C ILE A 161 -20.81 -6.91 -4.28
N PRO A 162 -21.92 -6.88 -5.02
CA PRO A 162 -21.89 -6.46 -6.42
C PRO A 162 -21.18 -5.11 -6.58
N ASN A 163 -20.20 -5.04 -7.48
CA ASN A 163 -19.33 -3.86 -7.66
C ASN A 163 -18.45 -3.52 -6.43
N GLY A 164 -18.23 -4.46 -5.52
CA GLY A 164 -17.59 -4.21 -4.22
C GLY A 164 -16.14 -3.78 -4.29
N TYR A 165 -15.40 -4.14 -5.35
CA TYR A 165 -14.05 -3.64 -5.55
C TYR A 165 -14.01 -2.14 -5.87
N ASP A 166 -14.89 -1.67 -6.77
CA ASP A 166 -14.94 -0.25 -7.13
C ASP A 166 -15.55 0.57 -5.99
N ILE A 167 -16.63 0.07 -5.35
CA ILE A 167 -17.24 0.71 -4.18
C ILE A 167 -16.23 0.83 -3.03
N GLY A 168 -15.56 -0.27 -2.66
CA GLY A 168 -14.64 -0.25 -1.54
C GLY A 168 -13.45 0.68 -1.76
N ARG A 169 -12.90 0.67 -2.98
CA ARG A 169 -11.86 1.62 -3.40
C ARG A 169 -12.34 3.07 -3.26
N ASP A 170 -13.50 3.40 -3.80
CA ASP A 170 -13.99 4.78 -3.85
C ASP A 170 -14.34 5.29 -2.45
N ASP A 171 -14.90 4.44 -1.59
CA ASP A 171 -15.18 4.75 -0.19
C ASP A 171 -13.88 4.97 0.61
N PHE A 172 -12.87 4.11 0.42
CA PHE A 172 -11.57 4.29 1.06
C PHE A 172 -10.90 5.60 0.62
N VAL A 173 -10.90 5.90 -0.68
CA VAL A 173 -10.31 7.12 -1.24
C VAL A 173 -11.05 8.36 -0.76
N THR A 174 -12.38 8.29 -0.65
CA THR A 174 -13.20 9.38 -0.11
C THR A 174 -12.84 9.69 1.35
N SER A 175 -12.73 8.67 2.20
CA SER A 175 -12.26 8.84 3.59
C SER A 175 -10.83 9.34 3.67
N ALA A 176 -9.93 8.79 2.85
CA ALA A 176 -8.51 9.15 2.81
C ALA A 176 -8.26 10.60 2.37
N THR A 177 -9.15 11.19 1.57
CA THR A 177 -9.02 12.56 1.07
C THR A 177 -9.89 13.58 1.81
N ALA A 178 -10.57 13.15 2.88
CA ALA A 178 -11.42 14.01 3.69
C ALA A 178 -10.64 15.17 4.33
N ALA A 179 -11.24 16.35 4.32
CA ALA A 179 -10.65 17.53 4.96
C ALA A 179 -10.52 17.33 6.48
N GLY A 180 -9.34 17.60 7.03
CA GLY A 180 -9.08 17.46 8.46
C GLY A 180 -8.81 16.03 8.94
N LEU A 181 -8.54 15.09 8.01
CA LEU A 181 -8.16 13.72 8.34
C LEU A 181 -7.04 13.69 9.38
N SER A 182 -7.31 13.06 10.52
CA SER A 182 -6.35 12.95 11.61
C SER A 182 -6.64 11.76 12.51
N TYR A 183 -5.59 11.21 13.09
CA TYR A 183 -5.69 10.14 14.08
C TYR A 183 -4.45 10.14 14.98
N ASN A 184 -4.62 9.90 16.28
CA ASN A 184 -3.54 9.95 17.28
C ASN A 184 -2.65 11.20 17.18
N ASN A 185 -3.27 12.38 17.03
CA ASN A 185 -2.60 13.67 16.86
C ASN A 185 -1.73 13.83 15.60
N VAL A 186 -1.75 12.86 14.67
CA VAL A 186 -1.14 13.00 13.34
C VAL A 186 -2.20 13.53 12.39
N LYS A 187 -1.89 14.62 11.67
CA LYS A 187 -2.74 15.17 10.62
C LYS A 187 -2.23 14.70 9.27
N TYR A 188 -3.16 14.34 8.39
CA TYR A 188 -2.84 13.82 7.06
C TYR A 188 -3.33 14.79 5.98
N SER A 189 -2.51 15.00 4.96
CA SER A 189 -2.88 15.65 3.71
C SER A 189 -2.64 14.65 2.58
N VAL A 190 -3.69 14.36 1.81
CA VAL A 190 -3.66 13.32 0.79
C VAL A 190 -4.04 13.91 -0.56
N LYS A 191 -3.20 13.64 -1.56
CA LYS A 191 -3.51 13.89 -2.97
C LYS A 191 -3.83 12.57 -3.66
N SER A 192 -4.96 12.52 -4.36
CA SER A 192 -5.37 11.37 -5.17
C SER A 192 -5.20 11.62 -6.66
N GLU A 193 -4.75 10.61 -7.39
CA GLU A 193 -4.64 10.62 -8.86
C GLU A 193 -5.16 9.30 -9.42
N THR A 194 -6.04 9.35 -10.42
CA THR A 194 -6.49 8.14 -11.14
C THR A 194 -5.41 7.72 -12.14
N VAL A 195 -5.02 6.45 -12.06
CA VAL A 195 -4.11 5.80 -12.99
C VAL A 195 -4.88 4.74 -13.78
N SER A 196 -4.90 4.90 -15.10
CA SER A 196 -5.51 3.94 -16.02
C SER A 196 -4.47 3.01 -16.64
N GLY A 197 -4.92 1.87 -17.16
CA GLY A 197 -4.09 0.91 -17.90
C GLY A 197 -3.27 -0.06 -17.04
N LEU A 198 -3.37 0.04 -15.71
CA LEU A 198 -2.79 -0.93 -14.78
C LEU A 198 -3.68 -2.16 -14.57
N LEU A 199 -5.00 -1.96 -14.57
CA LEU A 199 -6.02 -3.01 -14.55
C LEU A 199 -6.83 -2.96 -15.85
N GLN A 200 -7.31 -4.12 -16.29
CA GLN A 200 -8.24 -4.20 -17.42
C GLN A 200 -9.68 -4.10 -16.90
N PRO A 201 -10.53 -3.22 -17.47
CA PRO A 201 -11.94 -3.21 -17.15
C PRO A 201 -12.62 -4.55 -17.49
N GLY A 202 -13.66 -4.90 -16.73
CA GLY A 202 -14.35 -6.19 -16.85
C GLY A 202 -14.05 -7.13 -15.68
N SER A 203 -14.38 -8.41 -15.82
CA SER A 203 -14.26 -9.42 -14.76
C SER A 203 -13.24 -10.52 -15.04
N SER A 204 -12.46 -10.41 -16.12
CA SER A 204 -11.50 -11.45 -16.50
C SER A 204 -10.37 -11.54 -15.47
N GLY A 205 -10.25 -12.70 -14.83
CA GLY A 205 -9.25 -12.94 -13.78
C GLY A 205 -9.59 -12.33 -12.42
N ILE A 206 -10.72 -11.63 -12.30
CA ILE A 206 -11.17 -11.00 -11.05
C ILE A 206 -11.91 -12.03 -10.20
N ASN A 207 -11.56 -12.10 -8.92
CA ASN A 207 -12.20 -12.99 -7.97
C ASN A 207 -13.72 -12.70 -7.88
N HIS A 208 -14.51 -13.77 -7.65
CA HIS A 208 -15.98 -13.78 -7.72
C HIS A 208 -16.60 -13.35 -9.07
N GLY A 209 -15.79 -13.14 -10.13
CA GLY A 209 -16.29 -12.70 -11.44
C GLY A 209 -16.90 -11.29 -11.43
N ILE A 210 -16.55 -10.47 -10.45
CA ILE A 210 -17.05 -9.09 -10.32
C ILE A 210 -16.36 -8.21 -11.36
N SER A 211 -17.14 -7.44 -12.11
CA SER A 211 -16.58 -6.49 -13.06
C SER A 211 -16.00 -5.28 -12.34
N ILE A 212 -14.82 -4.83 -12.77
CA ILE A 212 -14.20 -3.57 -12.33
C ILE A 212 -14.15 -2.55 -13.47
N ASP A 213 -14.06 -1.27 -13.14
CA ASP A 213 -13.86 -0.17 -14.10
C ASP A 213 -12.42 -0.06 -14.62
N GLY A 214 -11.47 -0.79 -14.02
CA GLY A 214 -10.05 -0.82 -14.38
C GLY A 214 -9.23 0.38 -13.84
N ASN A 215 -9.83 1.24 -13.03
CA ASN A 215 -9.15 2.38 -12.41
C ASN A 215 -8.35 1.93 -11.18
N VAL A 216 -7.14 2.47 -11.07
CA VAL A 216 -6.31 2.39 -9.87
C VAL A 216 -6.14 3.79 -9.31
N ILE A 217 -6.30 3.98 -8.00
CA ILE A 217 -6.09 5.30 -7.38
C ILE A 217 -4.72 5.35 -6.70
N LEU A 218 -3.89 6.30 -7.11
CA LEU A 218 -2.61 6.62 -6.47
C LEU A 218 -2.83 7.71 -5.41
N LEU A 219 -2.49 7.41 -4.16
CA LEU A 219 -2.53 8.34 -3.04
C LEU A 219 -1.11 8.76 -2.65
N THR A 220 -0.83 10.06 -2.60
CA THR A 220 0.39 10.60 -2.00
C THR A 220 0.04 11.25 -0.67
N VAL A 221 0.60 10.73 0.42
CA VAL A 221 0.21 11.05 1.79
C VAL A 221 1.33 11.81 2.50
N HIS A 222 1.01 12.98 3.04
CA HIS A 222 1.91 13.79 3.86
C HIS A 222 1.35 14.00 5.25
N THR A 223 2.25 14.06 6.23
CA THR A 223 1.95 14.36 7.63
C THR A 223 2.33 15.80 7.96
N ALA A 224 1.57 16.44 8.85
CA ALA A 224 1.82 17.81 9.30
C ALA A 224 2.11 17.88 10.80
#